data_AF-A0A651FTJ8-F1
#
_entry.id   AF-A0A651FTJ8-F1
#
_cell.length_a   1.000
_cell.length_b   1.000
_cell.length_c   1.000
_cell.angle_alpha   90.00
_cell.angle_beta   90.00
_cell.angle_gamma   90.00
#
_symmetry.space_group_name_H-M   'P 1'
#
loop_
_entity.id
_entity.type
_entity.pdbx_description
1 polymer ?
#
loop_
_entity_poly.entity_id
_entity_poly.type
_entity_poly.pdbx_seq_one_letter_code
_entity_poly.pdbx_strand_id
1 'polypeptide(L)'
;MLLRKGSTGRAVGELGEALLALGLIEAAPEVFDTRLDRAVRAFQTQNLDPRGEPLVVDGVVGPLTRFAIDVALGARDPQSVAAEGEPGSPIGEAALAVAREEAARGAGEAGGNNRGPDIRVYLDGRAPEGSEWCAGFVSWCHREAARRLGRDMPFRYSLGARDIRNQFRAKGWAYAASAAQNPRPGDIVVWWRGAQSGWQGHIGLVERCVDGILHTIEGNRGPYPSRVSRYRYVLGRMERLLGFGRIDA
;
A
#
# COMPACT_ATOMS: atom_id res chain seq x y z
N MET A 1 -11.37 6.56 9.21
CA MET A 1 -11.62 7.95 9.66
C MET A 1 -10.38 8.44 10.40
N LEU A 2 -10.00 9.72 10.28
CA LEU A 2 -8.90 10.30 11.04
C LEU A 2 -9.48 11.23 12.10
N LEU A 3 -9.28 10.92 13.38
CA LEU A 3 -9.70 11.80 14.47
C LEU A 3 -8.51 12.66 14.91
N ARG A 4 -8.80 13.92 15.23
CA ARG A 4 -7.82 14.92 15.68
C ARG A 4 -8.53 16.02 16.45
N LYS A 5 -7.77 16.88 17.11
CA LYS A 5 -8.32 18.05 17.82
C LYS A 5 -9.38 18.81 17.01
N GLY A 6 -10.53 19.04 17.61
CA GLY A 6 -11.72 19.66 16.98
C GLY A 6 -12.67 18.67 16.29
N SER A 7 -12.31 17.39 16.16
CA SER A 7 -13.24 16.35 15.69
C SER A 7 -14.40 16.17 16.70
N THR A 8 -15.57 15.78 16.22
CA THR A 8 -16.77 15.54 17.04
C THR A 8 -17.51 14.27 16.59
N GLY A 9 -18.52 13.87 17.35
CA GLY A 9 -19.43 12.78 17.00
C GLY A 9 -19.06 11.43 17.62
N ARG A 10 -19.80 10.39 17.23
CA ARG A 10 -19.73 9.05 17.85
C ARG A 10 -18.31 8.49 17.96
N ALA A 11 -17.49 8.66 16.92
CA ALA A 11 -16.13 8.14 16.90
C ALA A 11 -15.21 8.82 17.95
N VAL A 12 -15.48 10.08 18.31
CA VAL A 12 -14.76 10.77 19.39
C VAL A 12 -15.19 10.22 20.75
N GLY A 13 -16.50 9.99 20.94
CA GLY A 13 -17.00 9.32 22.14
C GLY A 13 -16.38 7.95 22.34
N GLU A 14 -16.38 7.11 21.30
CA GLU A 14 -15.75 5.77 21.33
C GLU A 14 -14.25 5.83 21.66
N LEU A 15 -13.53 6.82 21.12
CA LEU A 15 -12.12 7.06 21.49
C LEU A 15 -12.00 7.48 22.96
N GLY A 16 -12.87 8.37 23.43
CA GLY A 16 -12.92 8.81 24.82
C GLY A 16 -13.11 7.62 25.78
N GLU A 17 -14.09 6.77 25.51
CA GLU A 17 -14.34 5.55 26.30
C GLU A 17 -13.12 4.61 26.29
N ALA A 18 -12.48 4.43 25.14
CA ALA A 18 -11.27 3.61 25.05
C ALA A 18 -10.12 4.17 25.91
N LEU A 19 -9.86 5.47 25.85
CA LEU A 19 -8.79 6.10 26.64
C LEU A 19 -9.16 6.19 28.14
N LEU A 20 -10.44 6.26 28.47
CA LEU A 20 -10.94 6.17 29.85
C LEU A 20 -10.68 4.77 30.41
N ALA A 21 -11.00 3.71 29.65
CA ALA A 21 -10.73 2.33 30.04
C ALA A 21 -9.23 2.04 30.21
N LEU A 22 -8.36 2.75 29.48
CA LEU A 22 -6.91 2.70 29.64
C LEU A 22 -6.37 3.59 30.78
N GLY A 23 -7.24 4.31 31.51
CA GLY A 23 -6.85 5.19 32.62
C GLY A 23 -6.10 6.46 32.19
N LEU A 24 -6.23 6.87 30.93
CA LEU A 24 -5.50 8.03 30.37
C LEU A 24 -6.29 9.34 30.48
N ILE A 25 -7.60 9.26 30.72
CA ILE A 25 -8.49 10.38 31.00
C ILE A 25 -9.48 9.97 32.10
N GLU A 26 -10.10 10.97 32.75
CA GLU A 26 -11.07 10.75 33.83
C GLU A 26 -12.53 10.76 33.36
N ALA A 27 -12.79 11.33 32.18
CA ALA A 27 -14.13 11.38 31.58
C ALA A 27 -14.04 11.52 30.06
N ALA A 28 -14.88 10.78 29.33
CA ALA A 28 -14.96 10.84 27.88
C ALA A 28 -15.56 12.19 27.42
N PRO A 29 -14.87 12.97 26.58
CA PRO A 29 -15.41 14.22 26.06
C PRO A 29 -16.27 14.00 24.81
N GLU A 30 -17.23 14.89 24.57
CA GLU A 30 -18.03 14.90 23.33
C GLU A 30 -17.25 15.43 22.11
N VAL A 31 -16.19 16.20 22.37
CA VAL A 31 -15.32 16.83 21.39
C VAL A 31 -13.89 16.38 21.63
N PHE A 32 -13.13 16.21 20.56
CA PHE A 32 -11.70 15.96 20.63
C PHE A 32 -10.99 17.24 21.07
N ASP A 33 -10.98 17.49 22.37
CA ASP A 33 -10.45 18.69 23.00
C ASP A 33 -8.92 18.61 23.26
N THR A 34 -8.36 19.61 23.93
CA THR A 34 -6.93 19.64 24.30
C THR A 34 -6.55 18.52 25.28
N ARG A 35 -7.48 18.07 26.12
CA ARG A 35 -7.23 17.00 27.09
C ARG A 35 -7.14 15.66 26.37
N LEU A 36 -8.06 15.38 25.45
CA LEU A 36 -8.03 14.17 24.62
C LEU A 36 -6.79 14.15 23.72
N ASP A 37 -6.40 15.28 23.12
CA ASP A 37 -5.15 15.38 22.34
C ASP A 37 -3.91 15.03 23.18
N ARG A 38 -3.82 15.55 24.42
CA ARG A 38 -2.72 15.20 25.32
C ARG A 38 -2.71 13.70 25.66
N ALA A 39 -3.87 13.12 25.95
CA ALA A 39 -3.99 11.70 26.25
C ALA A 39 -3.60 10.82 25.06
N VAL A 40 -4.05 11.16 23.86
CA VAL A 40 -3.66 10.47 22.61
C VAL A 40 -2.15 10.56 22.40
N ARG A 41 -1.54 11.74 22.56
CA ARG A 41 -0.08 11.88 22.43
C ARG A 41 0.67 11.05 23.46
N ALA A 42 0.22 11.05 24.71
CA ALA A 42 0.82 10.25 25.78
C ALA A 42 0.75 8.75 25.45
N PHE A 43 -0.41 8.28 24.96
CA PHE A 43 -0.57 6.92 24.46
C PHE A 43 0.40 6.62 23.31
N GLN A 44 0.47 7.49 22.30
CA GLN A 44 1.36 7.32 21.14
C GLN A 44 2.83 7.21 21.55
N THR A 45 3.29 7.97 22.55
CA THR A 45 4.68 7.90 23.04
C THR A 45 5.06 6.52 23.59
N GLN A 46 4.09 5.74 24.06
CA GLN A 46 4.32 4.48 24.78
C GLN A 46 4.00 3.24 23.97
N ASN A 47 3.47 3.38 22.74
CA ASN A 47 2.89 2.28 21.99
C ASN A 47 3.48 2.14 20.58
N LEU A 48 3.37 0.91 20.07
CA LEU A 48 3.88 0.51 18.76
C LEU A 48 2.75 0.40 17.74
N ASP A 49 3.10 0.58 16.47
CA ASP A 49 2.23 0.33 15.33
C ASP A 49 2.18 -1.17 14.96
N PRO A 50 1.36 -1.59 13.98
CA PRO A 50 1.26 -3.00 13.56
C PRO A 50 2.57 -3.63 13.05
N ARG A 51 3.60 -2.82 12.78
CA ARG A 51 4.91 -3.29 12.32
C ARG A 51 5.89 -3.45 13.48
N GLY A 52 5.48 -3.10 14.71
CA GLY A 52 6.36 -3.05 15.88
C GLY A 52 7.22 -1.79 15.94
N GLU A 53 6.91 -0.76 15.14
CA GLU A 53 7.64 0.51 15.18
C GLU A 53 6.91 1.52 16.08
N PRO A 54 7.64 2.44 16.75
CA PRO A 54 7.01 3.48 17.56
C PRO A 54 5.96 4.28 16.77
N LEU A 55 4.81 4.52 17.39
CA LEU A 55 3.83 5.45 16.83
C LEU A 55 4.43 6.85 16.75
N VAL A 56 4.03 7.59 15.72
CA VAL A 56 4.34 9.02 15.68
C VAL A 56 3.40 9.75 16.63
N VAL A 57 3.98 10.66 17.40
CA VAL A 57 3.30 11.46 18.41
C VAL A 57 2.71 12.72 17.75
N ASP A 58 1.66 12.53 16.95
CA ASP A 58 1.01 13.59 16.18
C ASP A 58 -0.35 14.03 16.75
N GLY A 59 -0.88 13.34 17.76
CA GLY A 59 -2.21 13.59 18.33
C GLY A 59 -3.34 13.20 17.38
N VAL A 60 -3.04 12.47 16.30
CA VAL A 60 -3.99 12.00 15.30
C VAL A 60 -4.28 10.52 15.53
N VAL A 61 -5.57 10.19 15.70
CA VAL A 61 -6.02 8.80 15.78
C VAL A 61 -6.43 8.35 14.39
N GLY A 62 -5.47 7.75 13.69
CA GLY A 62 -5.69 6.98 12.46
C GLY A 62 -5.62 5.47 12.70
N PRO A 63 -5.60 4.66 11.62
CA PRO A 63 -5.60 3.19 11.73
C PRO A 63 -4.47 2.62 12.61
N LEU A 64 -3.28 3.21 12.57
CA LEU A 64 -2.15 2.78 13.40
C LEU A 64 -2.40 2.99 14.89
N THR A 65 -2.83 4.20 15.28
CA THR A 65 -3.16 4.50 16.68
C THR A 65 -4.35 3.67 17.14
N ARG A 66 -5.34 3.42 16.27
CA ARG A 66 -6.50 2.58 16.61
C ARG A 66 -6.10 1.13 16.85
N PHE A 67 -5.26 0.55 15.99
CA PHE A 67 -4.71 -0.79 16.20
C PHE A 67 -4.05 -0.91 17.58
N ALA A 68 -3.20 0.06 17.93
CA ALA A 68 -2.50 0.05 19.21
C ALA A 68 -3.48 0.16 20.40
N ILE A 69 -4.51 1.00 20.30
CA ILE A 69 -5.57 1.10 21.33
C ILE A 69 -6.28 -0.24 21.49
N ASP A 70 -6.69 -0.88 20.39
CA ASP A 70 -7.40 -2.16 20.43
C ASP A 70 -6.51 -3.26 21.06
N VAL A 71 -5.21 -3.26 20.78
CA VAL A 71 -4.23 -4.15 21.42
C VAL A 71 -4.09 -3.86 22.92
N ALA A 72 -3.95 -2.59 23.30
CA ALA A 72 -3.81 -2.18 24.69
C ALA A 72 -5.05 -2.53 25.55
N LEU A 73 -6.24 -2.51 24.93
CA LEU A 73 -7.49 -2.94 25.55
C LEU A 73 -7.66 -4.47 25.61
N GLY A 74 -6.74 -5.24 25.03
CA GLY A 74 -6.87 -6.70 24.89
C GLY A 74 -7.96 -7.13 23.91
N ALA A 75 -8.53 -6.20 23.14
CA ALA A 75 -9.53 -6.47 22.12
C ALA A 75 -8.93 -7.07 20.84
N ARG A 76 -7.61 -7.02 20.70
CA ARG A 76 -6.89 -7.53 19.54
C ARG A 76 -5.54 -8.14 19.94
N ASP A 77 -5.21 -9.29 19.35
CA ASP A 77 -3.88 -9.89 19.46
C ASP A 77 -2.89 -9.12 18.55
N PRO A 78 -1.77 -8.60 19.08
CA PRO A 78 -0.76 -7.89 18.31
C PRO A 78 -0.09 -8.75 17.22
N GLN A 79 -0.12 -10.08 17.36
CA GLN A 79 0.40 -11.02 16.38
C GLN A 79 -0.65 -11.54 15.40
N SER A 80 -1.93 -11.18 15.61
CA SER A 80 -2.99 -11.60 14.69
C SER A 80 -2.70 -11.10 13.29
N VAL A 81 -2.63 -12.04 12.34
CA VAL A 81 -2.67 -11.69 10.93
C VAL A 81 -4.08 -11.18 10.68
N ALA A 82 -4.20 -9.87 10.49
CA ALA A 82 -5.49 -9.26 10.20
C ALA A 82 -6.15 -10.00 9.02
N ALA A 83 -7.47 -10.20 9.11
CA ALA A 83 -8.26 -10.81 8.04
C ALA A 83 -7.92 -10.14 6.71
N GLU A 84 -7.83 -10.94 5.64
CA GLU A 84 -7.54 -10.40 4.32
C GLU A 84 -8.56 -9.31 4.00
N GLY A 85 -8.07 -8.15 3.51
CA GLY A 85 -8.95 -7.08 3.09
C GLY A 85 -9.90 -7.54 1.99
N GLU A 86 -10.86 -6.69 1.61
CA GLU A 86 -11.78 -7.01 0.51
C GLU A 86 -11.01 -7.53 -0.72
N PRO A 87 -11.54 -8.57 -1.41
CA PRO A 87 -10.86 -9.15 -2.56
C PRO A 87 -10.72 -8.13 -3.69
N GLY A 88 -9.66 -8.31 -4.46
CA GLY A 88 -9.38 -7.55 -5.66
C GLY A 88 -10.23 -7.99 -6.85
N SER A 89 -9.91 -7.43 -8.02
CA SER A 89 -10.44 -7.94 -9.28
C SER A 89 -9.84 -9.33 -9.60
N PRO A 90 -10.57 -10.25 -10.23
CA PRO A 90 -10.03 -11.59 -10.54
C PRO A 90 -8.72 -11.56 -11.33
N ILE A 91 -8.61 -10.67 -12.32
CA ILE A 91 -7.39 -10.55 -13.12
C ILE A 91 -6.24 -9.88 -12.36
N GLY A 92 -6.54 -8.91 -11.48
CA GLY A 92 -5.56 -8.29 -10.60
C GLY A 92 -5.00 -9.29 -9.58
N GLU A 93 -5.85 -10.11 -8.97
CA GLU A 93 -5.41 -11.16 -8.05
C GLU A 93 -4.55 -12.22 -8.74
N ALA A 94 -4.93 -12.64 -9.95
CA ALA A 94 -4.10 -13.53 -10.76
C ALA A 94 -2.74 -12.89 -11.10
N ALA A 95 -2.69 -11.59 -11.40
CA ALA A 95 -1.43 -10.87 -11.62
C ALA A 95 -0.59 -10.79 -10.34
N LEU A 96 -1.22 -10.59 -9.18
CA LEU A 96 -0.55 -10.65 -7.89
C LEU A 96 0.00 -12.06 -7.60
N ALA A 97 -0.72 -13.13 -7.95
CA ALA A 97 -0.23 -14.50 -7.80
C ALA A 97 1.05 -14.73 -8.60
N VAL A 98 1.09 -14.28 -9.87
CA VAL A 98 2.31 -14.30 -10.70
C VAL A 98 3.46 -13.54 -10.03
N ALA A 99 3.18 -12.35 -9.48
CA ALA A 99 4.19 -11.55 -8.79
C ALA A 99 4.72 -12.23 -7.52
N ARG A 100 3.87 -12.94 -6.78
CA ARG A 100 4.27 -13.74 -5.59
C ARG A 100 5.20 -14.89 -5.98
N GLU A 101 4.92 -15.56 -7.09
CA GLU A 101 5.78 -16.63 -7.63
C GLU A 101 7.16 -16.09 -7.99
N GLU A 102 7.25 -14.95 -8.68
CA GLU A 102 8.54 -14.32 -9.01
C GLU A 102 9.31 -13.88 -7.77
N ALA A 103 8.62 -13.32 -6.77
CA ALA A 103 9.23 -13.00 -5.49
C ALA A 103 9.76 -14.25 -4.77
N ALA A 104 9.01 -15.36 -4.77
CA ALA A 104 9.41 -16.61 -4.14
C ALA A 104 10.60 -17.28 -4.84
N ARG A 105 10.67 -17.16 -6.17
CA ARG A 105 11.81 -17.60 -6.99
C ARG A 105 13.05 -16.74 -6.79
N GLY A 106 12.92 -15.57 -6.17
CA GLY A 106 14.01 -14.60 -6.01
C GLY A 106 14.37 -13.90 -7.32
N ALA A 107 13.41 -13.77 -8.24
CA ALA A 107 13.60 -13.18 -9.56
C ALA A 107 14.16 -11.75 -9.47
N GLY A 108 14.99 -11.36 -10.43
CA GLY A 108 15.60 -10.03 -10.44
C GLY A 108 16.82 -9.91 -11.32
N GLU A 109 17.64 -8.92 -10.99
CA GLU A 109 18.84 -8.60 -11.75
C GLU A 109 19.94 -9.63 -11.56
N ALA A 110 20.63 -9.93 -12.65
CA ALA A 110 21.80 -10.80 -12.67
C ALA A 110 22.80 -10.33 -13.74
N GLY A 111 24.09 -10.32 -13.38
CA GLY A 111 25.17 -9.94 -14.30
C GLY A 111 25.32 -8.43 -14.52
N GLY A 112 24.42 -7.59 -13.99
CA GLY A 112 24.59 -6.14 -13.94
C GLY A 112 23.30 -5.39 -13.63
N ASN A 113 23.44 -4.08 -13.38
CA ASN A 113 22.30 -3.20 -13.07
C ASN A 113 21.29 -3.18 -14.23
N ASN A 114 20.01 -3.39 -13.94
CA ASN A 114 18.93 -3.51 -14.93
C ASN A 114 19.16 -4.60 -16.00
N ARG A 115 19.85 -5.70 -15.66
CA ARG A 115 20.21 -6.78 -16.60
C ARG A 115 19.83 -8.14 -16.05
N GLY A 116 19.74 -9.13 -16.93
CA GLY A 116 19.58 -10.52 -16.56
C GLY A 116 18.45 -11.21 -17.31
N PRO A 117 18.35 -12.55 -17.19
CA PRO A 117 17.33 -13.34 -17.87
C PRO A 117 15.90 -12.88 -17.53
N ASP A 118 15.62 -12.62 -16.25
CA ASP A 118 14.31 -12.14 -15.82
C ASP A 118 14.00 -10.75 -16.40
N ILE A 119 14.98 -9.85 -16.40
CA ILE A 119 14.81 -8.49 -16.91
C ILE A 119 14.50 -8.50 -18.40
N ARG A 120 15.15 -9.36 -19.19
CA ARG A 120 14.82 -9.55 -20.62
C ARG A 120 13.38 -9.97 -20.83
N VAL A 121 12.86 -10.86 -19.97
CA VAL A 121 11.46 -11.29 -20.01
C VAL A 121 10.52 -10.12 -19.72
N TYR A 122 10.80 -9.34 -18.67
CA TYR A 122 9.96 -8.20 -18.28
C TYR A 122 10.01 -7.03 -19.26
N LEU A 123 11.15 -6.81 -19.93
CA LEU A 123 11.28 -5.78 -20.96
C LEU A 123 10.59 -6.17 -22.29
N ASP A 124 10.35 -7.47 -22.52
CA ASP A 124 9.57 -7.98 -23.65
C ASP A 124 10.11 -7.53 -25.02
N GLY A 125 11.43 -7.31 -25.13
CA GLY A 125 12.06 -6.78 -26.34
C GLY A 125 11.68 -5.34 -26.71
N ARG A 126 10.94 -4.62 -25.84
CA ARG A 126 10.48 -3.25 -26.08
C ARG A 126 11.53 -2.19 -25.71
N ALA A 127 12.54 -2.58 -24.96
CA ALA A 127 13.68 -1.75 -24.60
C ALA A 127 14.92 -2.63 -24.36
N PRO A 128 16.14 -2.08 -24.52
CA PRO A 128 17.37 -2.82 -24.26
C PRO A 128 17.56 -3.07 -22.76
N GLU A 129 18.32 -4.11 -22.41
CA GLU A 129 18.82 -4.29 -21.04
C GLU A 129 19.63 -3.07 -20.58
N GLY A 130 19.57 -2.76 -19.28
CA GLY A 130 19.98 -1.47 -18.74
C GLY A 130 18.79 -0.53 -18.49
N SER A 131 17.64 -0.79 -19.11
CA SER A 131 16.41 -0.03 -18.91
C SER A 131 15.69 -0.39 -17.62
N GLU A 132 15.07 0.61 -16.98
CA GLU A 132 14.26 0.43 -15.78
C GLU A 132 13.09 -0.54 -16.04
N TRP A 133 12.91 -1.54 -15.16
CA TRP A 133 12.02 -2.67 -15.44
C TRP A 133 10.78 -2.76 -14.54
N CYS A 134 10.55 -1.81 -13.62
CA CYS A 134 9.40 -1.83 -12.70
C CYS A 134 8.04 -1.99 -13.41
N ALA A 135 7.77 -1.18 -14.44
CA ALA A 135 6.52 -1.23 -15.20
C ALA A 135 6.47 -2.40 -16.19
N GLY A 136 7.62 -2.83 -16.70
CA GLY A 136 7.73 -4.07 -17.47
C GLY A 136 7.31 -5.28 -16.65
N PHE A 137 7.79 -5.38 -15.40
CA PHE A 137 7.40 -6.43 -14.47
C PHE A 137 5.88 -6.44 -14.20
N VAL A 138 5.27 -5.29 -13.90
CA VAL A 138 3.82 -5.20 -13.66
C VAL A 138 3.00 -5.53 -14.92
N SER A 139 3.44 -5.08 -16.09
CA SER A 139 2.82 -5.45 -17.37
C SER A 139 2.92 -6.94 -17.65
N TRP A 140 4.09 -7.53 -17.40
CA TRP A 140 4.33 -8.96 -17.56
C TRP A 140 3.42 -9.79 -16.65
N CYS A 141 3.32 -9.43 -15.36
CA CYS A 141 2.43 -10.12 -14.42
C CYS A 141 0.97 -10.15 -14.90
N HIS A 142 0.46 -9.02 -15.40
CA HIS A 142 -0.90 -8.96 -15.95
C HIS A 142 -1.07 -9.74 -17.25
N ARG A 143 -0.04 -9.80 -18.10
CA ARG A 143 -0.08 -10.61 -19.32
C ARG A 143 -0.11 -12.11 -19.00
N GLU A 144 0.72 -12.58 -18.08
CA GLU A 144 0.72 -13.98 -17.66
C GLU A 144 -0.58 -14.35 -16.95
N ALA A 145 -1.12 -13.47 -16.12
CA ALA A 145 -2.44 -13.64 -15.53
C ALA A 145 -3.55 -13.77 -16.59
N ALA A 146 -3.57 -12.86 -17.58
CA ALA A 146 -4.53 -12.90 -18.67
C ALA A 146 -4.44 -14.23 -19.45
N ARG A 147 -3.21 -14.68 -19.77
CA ARG A 147 -2.96 -15.99 -20.40
C ARG A 147 -3.49 -17.16 -19.57
N ARG A 148 -3.20 -17.20 -18.27
CA ARG A 148 -3.66 -18.27 -17.36
C ARG A 148 -5.18 -18.32 -17.25
N LEU A 149 -5.84 -17.16 -17.34
CA LEU A 149 -7.30 -17.04 -17.29
C LEU A 149 -7.98 -17.18 -18.66
N GLY A 150 -7.22 -17.32 -19.76
CA GLY A 150 -7.78 -17.34 -21.12
C GLY A 150 -8.47 -16.02 -21.50
N ARG A 151 -7.99 -14.88 -20.98
CA ARG A 151 -8.52 -13.53 -21.24
C ARG A 151 -7.51 -12.69 -21.99
N ASP A 152 -7.99 -11.61 -22.61
CA ASP A 152 -7.12 -10.57 -23.15
C ASP A 152 -6.49 -9.73 -22.04
N MET A 153 -5.34 -9.12 -22.35
CA MET A 153 -4.68 -8.20 -21.43
C MET A 153 -5.56 -6.96 -21.21
N PRO A 154 -5.83 -6.55 -19.94
CA PRO A 154 -6.83 -5.53 -19.64
C PRO A 154 -6.38 -4.09 -20.00
N PHE A 155 -5.08 -3.92 -20.24
CA PHE A 155 -4.45 -2.69 -20.70
C PHE A 155 -3.27 -3.02 -21.62
N ARG A 156 -2.79 -2.05 -22.39
CA ARG A 156 -1.65 -2.23 -23.29
C ARG A 156 -0.36 -2.35 -22.48
N TYR A 157 0.42 -3.40 -22.76
CA TYR A 157 1.76 -3.59 -22.21
C TYR A 157 2.61 -2.33 -22.32
N SER A 158 3.21 -1.90 -21.21
CA SER A 158 3.95 -0.65 -21.16
C SER A 158 5.14 -0.74 -20.20
N LEU A 159 6.23 -0.07 -20.57
CA LEU A 159 7.41 0.09 -19.71
C LEU A 159 7.36 1.41 -18.91
N GLY A 160 6.28 2.18 -19.00
CA GLY A 160 6.10 3.45 -18.29
C GLY A 160 5.07 3.36 -17.17
N ALA A 161 5.49 3.53 -15.91
CA ALA A 161 4.58 3.54 -14.76
C ALA A 161 3.45 4.58 -14.88
N ARG A 162 3.78 5.79 -15.35
CA ARG A 162 2.78 6.85 -15.60
C ARG A 162 1.88 6.56 -16.80
N ASP A 163 2.39 5.87 -17.83
CA ASP A 163 1.58 5.45 -18.97
C ASP A 163 0.54 4.41 -18.54
N ILE A 164 0.93 3.38 -17.78
CA ILE A 164 -0.03 2.41 -17.20
C ILE A 164 -1.09 3.15 -16.36
N ARG A 165 -0.68 4.07 -15.48
CA ARG A 165 -1.63 4.89 -14.72
C ARG A 165 -2.59 5.68 -15.61
N ASN A 166 -2.10 6.27 -16.69
CA ASN A 166 -2.94 7.04 -17.62
C ASN A 166 -3.95 6.15 -18.34
N GLN A 167 -3.56 4.91 -18.70
CA GLN A 167 -4.51 3.92 -19.25
C GLN A 167 -5.60 3.57 -18.23
N PHE A 168 -5.25 3.37 -16.96
CA PHE A 168 -6.23 3.14 -15.89
C PHE A 168 -7.15 4.34 -15.68
N ARG A 169 -6.62 5.57 -15.72
CA ARG A 169 -7.44 6.80 -15.66
C ARG A 169 -8.43 6.89 -16.81
N ALA A 170 -7.99 6.61 -18.04
CA ALA A 170 -8.86 6.66 -19.22
C ALA A 170 -10.00 5.63 -19.16
N LYS A 171 -9.82 4.55 -18.40
CA LYS A 171 -10.83 3.51 -18.17
C LYS A 171 -11.67 3.70 -16.90
N GLY A 172 -11.44 4.77 -16.14
CA GLY A 172 -12.13 5.00 -14.86
C GLY A 172 -11.66 4.10 -13.71
N TRP A 173 -10.56 3.37 -13.89
CA TRP A 173 -10.02 2.39 -12.93
C TRP A 173 -9.09 3.00 -11.88
N ALA A 174 -8.60 4.23 -12.12
CA ALA A 174 -7.67 4.90 -11.23
C ALA A 174 -8.39 5.61 -10.08
N TYR A 175 -7.82 5.55 -8.88
CA TYR A 175 -8.40 6.17 -7.69
C TYR A 175 -7.34 6.62 -6.67
N ALA A 176 -7.77 7.46 -5.73
CA ALA A 176 -6.98 7.84 -4.55
C ALA A 176 -7.49 7.04 -3.35
N ALA A 177 -6.57 6.53 -2.52
CA ALA A 177 -6.96 5.80 -1.32
C ALA A 177 -7.73 6.72 -0.36
N SER A 178 -8.82 6.20 0.19
CA SER A 178 -9.64 6.89 1.19
C SER A 178 -10.24 5.87 2.17
N ALA A 179 -10.92 6.36 3.21
CA ALA A 179 -11.65 5.47 4.12
C ALA A 179 -12.74 4.65 3.40
N ALA A 180 -13.31 5.18 2.31
CA ALA A 180 -14.31 4.49 1.50
C ALA A 180 -13.70 3.63 0.38
N GLN A 181 -12.41 3.83 0.08
CA GLN A 181 -11.74 3.17 -1.04
C GLN A 181 -10.31 2.77 -0.64
N ASN A 182 -10.23 1.63 0.05
CA ASN A 182 -8.96 1.04 0.48
C ASN A 182 -8.32 0.23 -0.68
N PRO A 183 -6.99 0.21 -0.81
CA PRO A 183 -6.31 -0.67 -1.75
C PRO A 183 -6.58 -2.14 -1.46
N ARG A 184 -6.81 -2.91 -2.53
CA ARG A 184 -7.14 -4.33 -2.47
C ARG A 184 -6.06 -5.16 -3.19
N PRO A 185 -5.93 -6.46 -2.87
CA PRO A 185 -4.97 -7.34 -3.54
C PRO A 185 -5.07 -7.24 -5.07
N GLY A 186 -3.93 -7.12 -5.76
CA GLY A 186 -3.89 -7.04 -7.22
C GLY A 186 -4.11 -5.66 -7.82
N ASP A 187 -4.48 -4.66 -7.03
CA ASP A 187 -4.47 -3.27 -7.49
C ASP A 187 -3.04 -2.84 -7.85
N ILE A 188 -2.89 -1.91 -8.79
CA ILE A 188 -1.62 -1.22 -9.00
C ILE A 188 -1.47 -0.06 -8.01
N VAL A 189 -0.24 0.23 -7.62
CA VAL A 189 0.13 1.45 -6.89
C VAL A 189 1.21 2.19 -7.66
N VAL A 190 1.09 3.51 -7.78
CA VAL A 190 1.95 4.30 -8.67
C VAL A 190 2.53 5.50 -7.93
N TRP A 191 3.83 5.72 -8.08
CA TRP A 191 4.55 6.87 -7.54
C TRP A 191 5.16 7.72 -8.65
N TRP A 192 5.38 9.00 -8.37
CA TRP A 192 6.23 9.84 -9.21
C TRP A 192 7.71 9.75 -8.79
N ARG A 193 8.59 9.92 -9.77
CA ARG A 193 10.03 10.14 -9.57
C ARG A 193 10.46 11.45 -10.25
N GLY A 194 11.54 12.06 -9.75
CA GLY A 194 12.07 13.33 -10.22
C GLY A 194 11.16 14.52 -9.87
N ALA A 195 10.08 14.70 -10.62
CA ALA A 195 9.09 15.75 -10.42
C ALA A 195 7.66 15.19 -10.50
N GLN A 196 6.73 15.76 -9.72
CA GLN A 196 5.33 15.35 -9.70
C GLN A 196 4.61 15.55 -11.06
N SER A 197 5.04 16.54 -11.84
CA SER A 197 4.55 16.80 -13.22
C SER A 197 5.39 16.13 -14.32
N GLY A 198 6.47 15.42 -13.97
CA GLY A 198 7.35 14.77 -14.95
C GLY A 198 6.74 13.52 -15.61
N TRP A 199 7.57 12.74 -16.31
CA TRP A 199 7.17 11.47 -16.92
C TRP A 199 7.64 10.22 -16.13
N GLN A 200 8.71 10.36 -15.32
CA GLN A 200 9.31 9.25 -14.57
C GLN A 200 8.42 8.75 -13.41
N GLY A 201 8.21 7.46 -13.28
CA GLY A 201 7.41 6.92 -12.19
C GLY A 201 7.93 5.59 -11.69
N HIS A 202 7.33 5.12 -10.62
CA HIS A 202 7.49 3.78 -10.09
C HIS A 202 6.12 3.13 -9.98
N ILE A 203 6.05 1.81 -10.11
CA ILE A 203 4.79 1.06 -10.03
C ILE A 203 5.03 -0.28 -9.33
N GLY A 204 4.01 -0.74 -8.62
CA GLY A 204 3.99 -2.02 -7.93
C GLY A 204 2.60 -2.62 -7.91
N LEU A 205 2.51 -3.85 -7.41
CA LEU A 205 1.26 -4.55 -7.16
C LEU A 205 0.95 -4.53 -5.67
N VAL A 206 -0.28 -4.21 -5.31
CA VAL A 206 -0.78 -4.25 -3.94
C VAL A 206 -0.96 -5.71 -3.54
N GLU A 207 -0.29 -6.11 -2.46
CA GLU A 207 -0.42 -7.44 -1.88
C GLU A 207 -1.60 -7.50 -0.90
N ARG A 208 -1.73 -6.47 -0.06
CA ARG A 208 -2.85 -6.21 0.86
C ARG A 208 -2.72 -4.80 1.46
N CYS A 209 -3.79 -4.26 2.02
CA CYS A 209 -3.75 -3.04 2.81
C CYS A 209 -4.59 -3.20 4.08
N VAL A 210 -3.94 -3.20 5.24
CA VAL A 210 -4.61 -3.45 6.52
C VAL A 210 -4.00 -2.60 7.62
N ASP A 211 -4.85 -2.08 8.51
CA ASP A 211 -4.46 -1.17 9.60
C ASP A 211 -3.62 0.04 9.15
N GLY A 212 -3.87 0.53 7.94
CA GLY A 212 -3.10 1.64 7.35
C GLY A 212 -1.69 1.24 6.89
N ILE A 213 -1.36 -0.04 6.89
CA ILE A 213 -0.13 -0.60 6.31
C ILE A 213 -0.44 -1.18 4.94
N LEU A 214 0.14 -0.57 3.92
CA LEU A 214 0.14 -1.08 2.55
C LEU A 214 1.29 -2.07 2.38
N HIS A 215 0.96 -3.29 1.94
CA HIS A 215 1.92 -4.29 1.50
C HIS A 215 1.93 -4.33 -0.02
N THR A 216 3.11 -4.39 -0.62
CA THR A 216 3.28 -4.41 -2.08
C THR A 216 4.29 -5.48 -2.50
N ILE A 217 4.21 -5.91 -3.74
CA ILE A 217 5.27 -6.61 -4.46
C ILE A 217 5.75 -5.70 -5.59
N GLU A 218 7.04 -5.44 -5.62
CA GLU A 218 7.64 -4.48 -6.55
C GLU A 218 8.93 -5.04 -7.15
N GLY A 219 9.18 -4.66 -8.40
CA GLY A 219 10.45 -4.86 -9.09
C GLY A 219 11.21 -3.55 -9.24
N ASN A 220 12.51 -3.62 -9.50
CA ASN A 220 13.37 -2.47 -9.79
C ASN A 220 13.33 -1.36 -8.71
N ARG A 221 13.37 -1.79 -7.44
CA ARG A 221 13.45 -0.91 -6.27
C ARG A 221 14.74 -1.20 -5.51
N GLY A 222 15.43 -0.13 -5.11
CA GLY A 222 16.69 -0.22 -4.39
C GLY A 222 17.92 -0.32 -5.31
N PRO A 223 19.11 -0.54 -4.74
CA PRO A 223 20.36 -0.67 -5.48
C PRO A 223 20.45 -2.01 -6.21
N TYR A 224 21.38 -2.11 -7.16
CA TYR A 224 21.80 -3.38 -7.73
C TYR A 224 22.38 -4.33 -6.65
N PRO A 225 22.07 -5.63 -6.70
CA PRO A 225 21.05 -6.25 -7.54
C PRO A 225 19.64 -6.01 -6.98
N SER A 226 18.77 -5.41 -7.78
CA SER A 226 17.35 -5.29 -7.46
C SER A 226 16.62 -6.61 -7.71
N ARG A 227 15.78 -7.01 -6.77
CA ARG A 227 14.95 -8.23 -6.83
C ARG A 227 13.48 -7.90 -6.74
N VAL A 228 12.64 -8.75 -7.30
CA VAL A 228 11.20 -8.74 -7.02
C VAL A 228 11.02 -9.03 -5.54
N SER A 229 10.56 -8.04 -4.78
CA SER A 229 10.57 -8.08 -3.32
C SER A 229 9.28 -7.52 -2.74
N ARG A 230 9.00 -7.92 -1.49
CA ARG A 230 7.89 -7.36 -0.72
C ARG A 230 8.32 -6.09 -0.01
N TYR A 231 7.44 -5.09 -0.02
CA TYR A 231 7.63 -3.84 0.71
C TYR A 231 6.41 -3.49 1.55
N ARG A 232 6.61 -2.64 2.55
CA ARG A 232 5.58 -2.17 3.46
C ARG A 232 5.66 -0.65 3.57
N TYR A 233 4.51 0.00 3.57
CA TYR A 233 4.40 1.45 3.72
C TYR A 233 3.29 1.80 4.69
N VAL A 234 3.49 2.86 5.45
CA VAL A 234 2.38 3.54 6.14
C VAL A 234 1.61 4.33 5.11
N LEU A 235 0.41 3.87 4.73
CA LEU A 235 -0.40 4.42 3.65
C LEU A 235 -0.61 5.93 3.80
N GLY A 236 -0.95 6.38 5.00
CA GLY A 236 -1.19 7.80 5.30
C GLY A 236 0.05 8.69 5.26
N ARG A 237 1.26 8.13 5.07
CA ARG A 237 2.54 8.85 5.00
C ARG A 237 3.33 8.53 3.74
N MET A 238 2.70 7.89 2.77
CA MET A 238 3.36 7.59 1.50
C MET A 238 3.66 8.86 0.74
N GLU A 239 4.94 9.20 0.66
CA GLU A 239 5.39 10.27 -0.21
C GLU A 239 5.34 9.87 -1.67
N ARG A 240 5.23 10.87 -2.54
CA ARG A 240 5.26 10.74 -3.99
C ARG A 240 4.18 9.86 -4.62
N LEU A 241 3.15 9.50 -3.85
CA LEU A 241 2.03 8.70 -4.32
C LEU A 241 1.22 9.46 -5.38
N LEU A 242 1.02 8.84 -6.54
CA LEU A 242 0.14 9.33 -7.61
C LEU A 242 -1.26 8.68 -7.57
N GLY A 243 -1.42 7.60 -6.81
CA GLY A 243 -2.67 6.89 -6.60
C GLY A 243 -2.56 5.39 -6.88
N PHE A 244 -3.72 4.77 -6.94
CA PHE A 244 -3.91 3.34 -7.17
C PHE A 244 -4.74 3.10 -8.42
N GLY A 245 -4.85 1.85 -8.83
CA GLY A 245 -5.74 1.44 -9.93
C GLY A 245 -6.28 0.04 -9.72
N ARG A 246 -7.60 -0.11 -9.89
CA ARG A 246 -8.31 -1.39 -9.80
C ARG A 246 -8.96 -1.70 -11.13
N ILE A 247 -8.65 -2.85 -11.70
CA ILE A 247 -9.26 -3.28 -12.96
C ILE A 247 -10.72 -3.65 -12.69
N ASP A 248 -11.63 -3.04 -13.45
CA ASP A 248 -13.05 -3.37 -13.46
C ASP A 248 -13.34 -4.11 -14.76
N ALA A 249 -12.94 -5.39 -14.82
CA ALA A 249 -13.06 -6.26 -16.00
C ALA A 249 -13.20 -7.74 -15.65
#